data_AF-A0A8X6MJQ0-F1
#
_entry.id   AF-A0A8X6MJQ0-F1
#
_cell.length_a   1.000
_cell.length_b   1.000
_cell.length_c   1.000
_cell.angle_alpha   90.00
_cell.angle_beta   90.00
_cell.angle_gamma   90.00
#
_symmetry.space_group_name_H-M   'P 1'
#
loop_
_entity.id
_entity.type
_entity.pdbx_description
1 polymer ?
#
loop_
_entity_poly.entity_id
_entity_poly.type
_entity_poly.pdbx_seq_one_letter_code
_entity_poly.pdbx_strand_id
1 'polypeptide(L)'
;MGAPNIAKPKEGVCFVDEIIAAKRTFFFVHFGCHIFYRQKMKVYLVACFLLSTFFVIEAVANHKGEDFHDTDDQEIVYRVTRGAHSKKKDGECRYKKGPWSECDSSNMQRKTLTLKKGDSTCEQTKVMTRKCKKACKYDKGDWSECENRTNTRVRTDSLKPKSDSSCEPTRTLSKKCKKVCKYNKQGAWSDCDPATGRKTKVLVLKNGSAQNCEANKKITKPCHKGSGHKPSGKGKQGVPDYGDEDD
;
A
#
# COMPACT_ATOMS: atom_id res chain seq x y z
N MET A 1 13.29 65.65 -25.20
CA MET A 1 12.84 64.44 -24.49
C MET A 1 13.96 64.04 -23.55
N GLY A 2 13.80 64.34 -22.26
CA GLY A 2 14.84 64.24 -21.25
C GLY A 2 14.94 62.83 -20.67
N ALA A 3 16.17 62.36 -20.48
CA ALA A 3 16.49 61.16 -19.72
C ALA A 3 17.07 61.58 -18.35
N PRO A 4 16.62 61.00 -17.23
CA PRO A 4 17.33 61.13 -15.98
C PRO A 4 18.15 59.88 -15.63
N ASN A 5 19.37 60.19 -15.20
CA ASN A 5 20.37 59.34 -14.56
C ASN A 5 19.87 58.71 -13.26
N ILE A 6 20.34 57.51 -12.92
CA ILE A 6 20.40 57.03 -11.52
C ILE A 6 21.77 56.43 -11.23
N ALA A 7 22.31 56.88 -10.10
CA ALA A 7 23.68 56.82 -9.63
C ALA A 7 24.10 55.50 -8.97
N LYS A 8 25.42 55.28 -8.95
CA LYS A 8 26.13 54.31 -8.10
C LYS A 8 26.27 54.85 -6.66
N PRO A 9 26.29 53.99 -5.62
CA PRO A 9 26.93 54.32 -4.36
C PRO A 9 28.27 53.58 -4.17
N LYS A 10 29.15 54.27 -3.45
CA LYS A 10 30.56 53.99 -3.16
C LYS A 10 30.73 53.13 -1.90
N GLU A 11 31.91 52.55 -1.82
CA GLU A 11 32.47 51.77 -0.71
C GLU A 11 32.60 52.58 0.59
N GLY A 12 32.46 51.89 1.74
CA GLY A 12 33.57 51.77 2.69
C GLY A 12 33.62 52.66 3.94
N VAL A 13 33.75 51.94 5.07
CA VAL A 13 34.60 52.19 6.25
C VAL A 13 33.96 52.77 7.53
N CYS A 14 34.28 52.04 8.60
CA CYS A 14 33.90 52.09 10.00
C CYS A 14 34.40 53.31 10.78
N PHE A 15 33.71 53.66 11.88
CA PHE A 15 34.33 54.25 13.06
C PHE A 15 33.68 53.71 14.34
N VAL A 16 34.49 53.72 15.39
CA VAL A 16 34.52 52.82 16.54
C VAL A 16 33.81 53.40 17.77
N ASP A 17 33.46 52.49 18.68
CA ASP A 17 33.38 52.62 20.13
C ASP A 17 32.18 53.28 20.84
N GLU A 18 31.46 52.39 21.53
CA GLU A 18 31.26 52.42 22.98
C GLU A 18 30.29 53.45 23.57
N ILE A 19 29.00 53.08 23.62
CA ILE A 19 28.13 53.40 24.77
C ILE A 19 27.51 52.11 25.29
N ILE A 20 28.23 51.53 26.25
CA ILE A 20 27.75 50.56 27.22
C ILE A 20 26.66 51.24 28.06
N ALA A 21 25.51 50.58 28.21
CA ALA A 21 24.49 50.73 29.27
C ALA A 21 23.02 50.84 28.78
N ALA A 22 22.53 49.91 27.96
CA ALA A 22 21.07 49.80 27.74
C ALA A 22 20.55 48.40 27.34
N LYS A 23 21.30 47.32 27.59
CA LYS A 23 20.93 45.97 27.10
C LYS A 23 20.80 44.90 28.17
N ARG A 24 20.41 45.27 29.41
CA ARG A 24 20.23 44.28 30.48
C ARG A 24 18.83 44.18 31.08
N THR A 25 17.86 44.94 30.56
CA THR A 25 16.46 44.91 31.07
C THR A 25 15.42 44.57 30.01
N PHE A 26 15.79 44.41 28.73
CA PHE A 26 14.83 44.11 27.65
C PHE A 26 14.76 42.62 27.27
N PHE A 27 15.64 41.77 27.80
CA PHE A 27 15.70 40.35 27.42
C PHE A 27 14.74 39.43 28.19
N PHE A 28 14.11 39.89 29.28
CA PHE A 28 13.21 39.04 30.06
C PHE A 28 11.73 39.11 29.66
N VAL A 29 11.30 40.13 28.91
CA VAL A 29 9.86 40.28 28.57
C VAL A 29 9.50 39.63 27.23
N HIS A 30 10.45 39.48 26.30
CA HIS A 30 10.13 38.97 24.95
C HIS A 30 10.19 37.44 24.79
N PHE A 31 10.88 36.72 25.67
CA PHE A 31 10.95 35.25 25.62
C PHE A 31 9.79 34.54 26.35
N GLY A 32 9.12 35.20 27.30
CA GLY A 32 7.98 34.64 28.02
C GLY A 32 6.69 34.54 27.18
N CYS A 33 6.50 35.43 26.21
CA CYS A 33 5.25 35.51 25.45
C CYS A 33 5.12 34.42 24.35
N HIS A 34 6.24 33.97 23.78
CA HIS A 34 6.22 33.01 22.66
C HIS A 34 6.05 31.54 23.10
N ILE A 35 6.43 31.20 24.34
CA ILE A 35 6.25 29.85 24.91
C ILE A 35 4.80 29.64 25.36
N PHE A 36 4.18 30.66 25.97
CA PHE A 36 2.77 30.61 26.37
C PHE A 36 1.80 30.47 25.18
N TYR A 37 2.11 31.09 24.03
CA TYR A 37 1.27 31.02 22.83
C TYR A 37 1.29 29.63 22.16
N ARG A 38 2.44 28.95 22.14
CA ARG A 38 2.58 27.60 21.60
C ARG A 38 1.90 26.52 22.44
N GLN A 39 1.78 26.73 23.75
CA GLN A 39 1.14 25.76 24.63
C GLN A 39 -0.39 25.88 24.59
N LYS A 40 -0.93 27.11 24.52
CA LYS A 40 -2.37 27.33 24.32
C LYS A 40 -2.87 26.86 22.96
N MET A 41 -2.13 27.09 21.87
CA MET A 41 -2.49 26.62 20.52
C MET A 41 -2.63 25.09 20.40
N LYS A 42 -1.79 24.32 21.12
CA LYS A 42 -1.89 22.85 21.14
C LYS A 42 -3.13 22.37 21.89
N VAL A 43 -3.49 23.06 22.99
CA VAL A 43 -4.70 22.74 23.76
C VAL A 43 -5.95 23.05 22.95
N TYR A 44 -5.99 24.20 22.25
CA TYR A 44 -7.10 24.55 21.36
C TYR A 44 -7.22 23.60 20.16
N LEU A 45 -6.11 23.18 19.55
CA LEU A 45 -6.14 22.19 18.47
C LEU A 45 -6.69 20.84 18.96
N VAL A 46 -6.20 20.33 20.10
CA VAL A 46 -6.70 19.07 20.66
C VAL A 46 -8.17 19.17 21.06
N ALA A 47 -8.60 20.29 21.65
CA ALA A 47 -10.02 20.52 21.98
C ALA A 47 -10.91 20.59 20.73
N CYS A 48 -10.48 21.27 19.66
CA CYS A 48 -11.21 21.31 18.38
C CYS A 48 -11.27 19.92 17.70
N PHE A 49 -10.22 19.11 17.80
CA PHE A 49 -10.25 17.73 17.31
C PHE A 49 -11.25 16.88 18.11
N LEU A 50 -11.26 16.98 19.43
CA LEU A 50 -12.21 16.22 20.27
C LEU A 50 -13.67 16.65 20.03
N LEU A 51 -13.93 17.96 19.95
CA LEU A 51 -15.27 18.48 19.68
C LEU A 51 -15.76 18.11 18.27
N SER A 52 -14.90 18.21 17.24
CA SER A 52 -15.30 17.80 15.89
C SER A 52 -15.55 16.31 15.78
N THR A 53 -14.77 15.46 16.46
CA THR A 53 -15.04 14.01 16.52
C THR A 53 -16.35 13.71 17.24
N PHE A 54 -16.70 14.47 18.28
CA PHE A 54 -17.97 14.29 19.00
C PHE A 54 -19.18 14.66 18.13
N PHE A 55 -19.10 15.78 17.40
CA PHE A 55 -20.13 16.19 16.42
C PHE A 55 -20.30 15.17 15.28
N VAL A 56 -19.20 14.56 14.79
CA VAL A 56 -19.27 13.50 13.78
C VAL A 56 -19.92 12.22 14.34
N ILE A 57 -19.65 11.87 15.61
CA ILE A 57 -20.27 10.70 16.26
C ILE A 57 -21.78 10.91 16.46
N GLU A 58 -22.22 12.09 16.90
CA GLU A 58 -23.65 12.41 17.02
C GLU A 58 -24.37 12.48 15.66
N ALA A 59 -23.70 12.97 14.61
CA ALA A 59 -24.25 12.96 13.25
C ALA A 59 -24.42 11.53 12.70
N VAL A 60 -23.46 10.63 12.98
CA VAL A 60 -23.55 9.21 12.58
C VAL A 60 -24.62 8.45 13.39
N ALA A 61 -24.84 8.83 14.65
CA ALA A 61 -25.89 8.23 15.49
C ALA A 61 -27.31 8.63 15.03
N ASN A 62 -27.49 9.87 14.55
CA ASN A 62 -28.78 10.35 14.05
C ASN A 62 -29.09 9.96 12.59
N HIS A 63 -28.13 9.40 11.84
CA HIS A 63 -28.36 8.94 10.46
C HIS A 63 -28.78 7.47 10.34
N LYS A 64 -29.21 6.82 11.44
CA LYS A 64 -29.87 5.51 11.40
C LYS A 64 -31.36 5.66 11.13
N GLY A 65 -31.67 6.10 9.92
CA GLY A 65 -33.01 6.09 9.36
C GLY A 65 -32.87 6.30 7.87
N GLU A 66 -33.24 5.28 7.10
CA GLU A 66 -33.35 5.31 5.64
C GLU A 66 -32.01 5.32 4.88
N ASP A 67 -31.48 4.12 4.62
CA ASP A 67 -31.37 3.56 3.27
C ASP A 67 -30.41 2.36 3.31
N PHE A 68 -30.95 1.14 3.21
CA PHE A 68 -30.16 -0.03 2.82
C PHE A 68 -31.07 -1.03 2.12
N HIS A 69 -31.31 -0.74 0.84
CA HIS A 69 -31.80 -1.71 -0.13
C HIS A 69 -30.75 -2.83 -0.33
N ASP A 70 -31.13 -4.04 0.09
CA ASP A 70 -30.84 -5.34 -0.51
C ASP A 70 -29.39 -5.64 -0.95
N THR A 71 -28.57 -6.10 0.00
CA THR A 71 -27.43 -7.00 -0.28
C THR A 71 -27.55 -8.28 0.53
N ASP A 72 -28.50 -9.14 0.17
CA ASP A 72 -28.40 -10.57 0.47
C ASP A 72 -27.22 -11.16 -0.31
N ASP A 73 -26.03 -11.24 0.31
CA ASP A 73 -24.94 -12.18 -0.06
C ASP A 73 -23.77 -12.25 0.96
N GLN A 74 -23.92 -11.74 2.19
CA GLN A 74 -23.02 -12.13 3.28
C GLN A 74 -23.61 -13.36 3.98
N GLU A 75 -23.37 -14.54 3.40
CA GLU A 75 -23.59 -15.83 4.05
C GLU A 75 -22.66 -15.93 5.27
N ILE A 76 -23.10 -15.37 6.40
CA ILE A 76 -22.52 -15.68 7.70
C ILE A 76 -22.92 -17.13 7.99
N VAL A 77 -22.02 -18.05 7.68
CA VAL A 77 -22.13 -19.46 8.09
C VAL A 77 -22.01 -19.51 9.60
N TYR A 78 -23.11 -19.26 10.31
CA TYR A 78 -23.25 -19.69 11.69
C TYR A 78 -23.20 -21.21 11.66
N ARG A 79 -22.07 -21.80 12.08
CA ARG A 79 -22.01 -23.21 12.45
C ARG A 79 -22.84 -23.38 13.71
N VAL A 80 -24.15 -23.53 13.52
CA VAL A 80 -25.03 -24.04 14.57
C VAL A 80 -24.52 -25.43 14.92
N THR A 81 -24.06 -25.59 16.16
CA THR A 81 -23.69 -26.88 16.73
C THR A 81 -24.88 -27.83 16.58
N ARG A 82 -24.64 -28.99 15.94
CA ARG A 82 -25.66 -30.05 15.85
C ARG A 82 -25.93 -30.57 17.26
N GLY A 83 -27.00 -30.12 17.89
CA GLY A 83 -27.29 -30.52 19.27
C GLY A 83 -28.54 -29.91 19.86
N ALA A 84 -29.67 -29.95 19.15
CA ALA A 84 -31.01 -29.94 19.75
C ALA A 84 -31.99 -30.43 18.67
N HIS A 85 -32.61 -31.59 18.90
CA HIS A 85 -33.71 -32.06 18.08
C HIS A 85 -34.85 -31.03 18.18
N SER A 86 -34.92 -30.07 17.24
CA SER A 86 -36.11 -29.27 17.10
C SER A 86 -37.25 -30.23 16.76
N LYS A 87 -38.32 -30.15 17.54
CA LYS A 87 -39.56 -30.88 17.29
C LYS A 87 -39.90 -30.69 15.82
N LYS A 88 -39.95 -31.80 15.06
CA LYS A 88 -40.39 -31.80 13.66
C LYS A 88 -41.70 -31.03 13.61
N LYS A 89 -41.73 -29.89 12.94
CA LYS A 89 -43.00 -29.31 12.50
C LYS A 89 -43.54 -30.27 11.45
N ASP A 90 -44.41 -31.17 11.87
CA ASP A 90 -45.27 -31.93 10.95
C ASP A 90 -46.10 -30.89 10.19
N GLY A 91 -45.71 -30.61 8.94
CA GLY A 91 -46.22 -29.51 8.12
C GLY A 91 -45.16 -28.77 7.31
N GLU A 92 -43.86 -28.99 7.54
CA GLU A 92 -42.81 -28.39 6.71
C GLU A 92 -42.63 -29.14 5.38
N CYS A 93 -43.01 -28.52 4.27
CA CYS A 93 -42.84 -29.05 2.92
C CYS A 93 -41.35 -29.19 2.56
N ARG A 94 -40.87 -30.43 2.44
CA ARG A 94 -39.48 -30.74 2.09
C ARG A 94 -39.37 -31.16 0.64
N TYR A 95 -38.54 -30.46 -0.12
CA TYR A 95 -38.33 -30.69 -1.56
C TYR A 95 -36.95 -31.28 -1.87
N LYS A 96 -36.89 -32.11 -2.93
CA LYS A 96 -35.65 -32.60 -3.55
C LYS A 96 -35.25 -31.63 -4.67
N LYS A 97 -33.99 -31.18 -4.65
CA LYS A 97 -33.43 -30.29 -5.67
C LYS A 97 -33.02 -31.09 -6.91
N GLY A 98 -33.58 -30.76 -8.07
CA GLY A 98 -33.10 -31.23 -9.38
C GLY A 98 -31.86 -30.46 -9.87
N PRO A 99 -31.24 -30.91 -10.97
CA PRO A 99 -30.15 -30.17 -11.62
C PRO A 99 -30.64 -28.83 -12.18
N TRP A 100 -29.72 -27.87 -12.33
CA TRP A 100 -29.99 -26.64 -13.06
C TRP A 100 -30.02 -26.93 -14.56
N SER A 101 -30.99 -26.35 -15.27
CA SER A 101 -31.05 -26.36 -16.72
C SER A 101 -29.86 -25.61 -17.33
N GLU A 102 -29.65 -25.80 -18.63
CA GLU A 102 -28.79 -24.90 -19.39
C GLU A 102 -29.34 -23.46 -19.35
N CYS A 103 -28.48 -22.52 -19.72
CA CYS A 103 -28.79 -21.10 -19.70
C CYS A 103 -29.63 -20.74 -20.92
N ASP A 104 -30.85 -20.24 -20.70
CA ASP A 104 -31.71 -19.73 -21.76
C ASP A 104 -31.10 -18.45 -22.38
N SER A 105 -31.59 -18.03 -23.55
CA SER A 105 -31.12 -16.82 -24.26
C SER A 105 -31.21 -15.55 -23.41
N SER A 106 -32.19 -15.49 -22.50
CA SER A 106 -32.38 -14.42 -21.52
C SER A 106 -31.47 -14.48 -20.28
N ASN A 107 -30.42 -15.31 -20.28
CA ASN A 107 -29.48 -15.44 -19.15
C ASN A 107 -30.16 -15.96 -17.87
N MET A 108 -31.10 -16.90 -18.01
CA MET A 108 -31.83 -17.50 -16.89
C MET A 108 -31.65 -19.03 -16.90
N GLN A 109 -31.52 -19.63 -15.72
CA GLN A 109 -31.56 -21.08 -15.53
C GLN A 109 -32.71 -21.43 -14.61
N ARG A 110 -33.35 -22.57 -14.88
CA ARG A 110 -34.44 -23.10 -14.08
C ARG A 110 -34.03 -24.42 -13.46
N LYS A 111 -34.50 -24.69 -12.25
CA LYS A 111 -34.45 -26.04 -11.67
C LYS A 111 -35.80 -26.39 -11.09
N THR A 112 -36.08 -27.68 -11.12
CA THR A 112 -37.30 -28.25 -10.58
C THR A 112 -37.03 -28.79 -9.17
N LEU A 113 -37.89 -28.39 -8.23
CA LEU A 113 -37.95 -28.89 -6.87
C LEU A 113 -39.15 -29.84 -6.77
N THR A 114 -38.89 -31.13 -6.57
CA THR A 114 -39.96 -32.14 -6.42
C THR A 114 -40.24 -32.37 -4.95
N LEU A 115 -41.52 -32.38 -4.54
CA LEU A 115 -41.91 -32.63 -3.15
C LEU A 115 -41.44 -34.03 -2.73
N LYS A 116 -40.76 -34.12 -1.58
CA LYS A 116 -40.30 -35.38 -0.97
C LYS A 116 -41.10 -35.73 0.28
N LYS A 117 -41.53 -34.72 1.05
CA LYS A 117 -42.35 -34.89 2.26
C LYS A 117 -43.20 -33.64 2.44
N GLY A 118 -44.49 -33.79 2.70
CA GLY A 118 -45.43 -32.70 2.95
C GLY A 118 -46.86 -33.19 2.81
N ASP A 119 -47.81 -32.36 3.21
CA ASP A 119 -49.24 -32.64 3.09
C ASP A 119 -49.76 -32.28 1.68
N SER A 120 -51.03 -32.57 1.39
CA SER A 120 -51.69 -32.21 0.12
C SER A 120 -51.77 -30.70 -0.12
N THR A 121 -51.53 -29.89 0.92
CA THR A 121 -51.42 -28.43 0.86
C THR A 121 -50.08 -27.96 0.25
N CYS A 122 -49.07 -28.83 0.22
CA CYS A 122 -47.78 -28.53 -0.40
C CYS A 122 -47.85 -28.70 -1.92
N GLU A 123 -47.34 -27.72 -2.67
CA GLU A 123 -47.16 -27.85 -4.10
C GLU A 123 -46.28 -29.06 -4.44
N GLN A 124 -46.72 -29.90 -5.37
CA GLN A 124 -45.97 -31.11 -5.76
C GLN A 124 -44.64 -30.78 -6.44
N THR A 125 -44.62 -29.69 -7.20
CA THR A 125 -43.45 -29.25 -7.97
C THR A 125 -43.31 -27.75 -7.90
N LYS A 126 -42.13 -27.27 -7.51
CA LYS A 126 -41.76 -25.84 -7.55
C LYS A 126 -40.67 -25.61 -8.59
N VAL A 127 -40.78 -24.52 -9.35
CA VAL A 127 -39.71 -24.09 -10.26
C VAL A 127 -38.96 -22.94 -9.60
N MET A 128 -37.65 -23.09 -9.42
CA MET A 128 -36.79 -21.98 -9.04
C MET A 128 -36.04 -21.48 -10.26
N THR A 129 -36.01 -20.16 -10.42
CA THR A 129 -35.27 -19.49 -11.48
C THR A 129 -34.13 -18.69 -10.87
N ARG A 130 -32.98 -18.66 -11.53
CA ARG A 130 -31.86 -17.77 -11.20
C ARG A 130 -31.20 -17.24 -12.46
N LYS A 131 -30.49 -16.12 -12.35
CA LYS A 131 -29.60 -15.64 -13.42
C LYS A 131 -28.44 -16.61 -13.62
N CYS A 132 -28.04 -16.83 -14.87
CA CYS A 132 -26.84 -17.62 -15.14
C CYS A 132 -25.61 -16.85 -14.66
N LYS A 133 -24.65 -17.54 -14.05
CA LYS A 133 -23.35 -16.93 -13.77
C LYS A 133 -22.49 -17.01 -15.03
N LYS A 134 -22.69 -16.08 -15.97
CA LYS A 134 -21.75 -15.89 -17.08
C LYS A 134 -20.57 -15.05 -16.59
N ALA A 135 -19.40 -15.66 -16.50
CA ALA A 135 -18.19 -14.92 -16.16
C ALA A 135 -17.74 -14.06 -17.35
N CYS A 136 -17.26 -12.84 -17.09
CA CYS A 136 -16.58 -12.03 -18.11
C CYS A 136 -15.28 -12.73 -18.54
N LYS A 137 -15.30 -13.37 -19.69
CA LYS A 137 -14.12 -14.00 -20.29
C LYS A 137 -13.59 -13.07 -21.38
N TYR A 138 -12.27 -12.88 -21.37
CA TYR A 138 -11.58 -12.00 -22.31
C TYR A 138 -10.53 -12.76 -23.12
N ASP A 139 -10.38 -12.41 -24.39
CA ASP A 139 -9.20 -12.73 -25.19
C ASP A 139 -8.08 -11.75 -24.86
N LYS A 140 -6.88 -12.31 -24.67
CA LYS A 140 -5.70 -11.57 -24.26
C LYS A 140 -5.08 -10.93 -25.50
N GLY A 141 -4.95 -9.61 -25.53
CA GLY A 141 -4.16 -8.93 -26.56
C GLY A 141 -2.66 -9.04 -26.29
N ASP A 142 -1.88 -8.34 -27.10
CA ASP A 142 -0.43 -8.24 -26.93
C ASP A 142 -0.04 -7.10 -25.98
N TRP A 143 1.06 -7.29 -25.26
CA TRP A 143 1.64 -6.21 -24.46
C TRP A 143 2.28 -5.19 -25.39
N SER A 144 1.96 -3.91 -25.17
CA SER A 144 2.66 -2.80 -25.80
C SER A 144 4.15 -2.82 -25.44
N GLU A 145 4.91 -2.06 -26.22
CA GLU A 145 6.28 -1.70 -25.84
C GLU A 145 6.31 -0.95 -24.51
N CYS A 146 7.48 -0.93 -23.88
CA CYS A 146 7.67 -0.23 -22.63
C CYS A 146 7.76 1.28 -22.87
N GLU A 147 6.87 2.05 -22.26
CA GLU A 147 6.99 3.50 -22.25
C GLU A 147 8.14 3.91 -21.31
N ASN A 148 9.16 4.56 -21.86
CA ASN A 148 10.37 4.95 -21.12
C ASN A 148 10.07 5.98 -20.03
N ARG A 149 9.10 6.88 -20.27
CA ARG A 149 8.75 7.96 -19.34
C ARG A 149 8.09 7.45 -18.06
N THR A 150 7.13 6.53 -18.20
CA THR A 150 6.34 6.02 -17.07
C THR A 150 6.84 4.65 -16.56
N ASN A 151 7.75 4.01 -17.30
CA ASN A 151 8.22 2.65 -17.05
C ASN A 151 7.07 1.63 -16.98
N THR A 152 6.03 1.83 -17.79
CA THR A 152 4.86 0.95 -17.87
C THR A 152 4.62 0.48 -19.28
N ARG A 153 4.04 -0.71 -19.42
CA ARG A 153 3.47 -1.22 -20.65
C ARG A 153 2.02 -1.59 -20.44
N VAL A 154 1.24 -1.49 -21.49
CA VAL A 154 -0.21 -1.61 -21.47
C VAL A 154 -0.63 -2.76 -22.37
N ARG A 155 -1.73 -3.44 -22.03
CA ARG A 155 -2.34 -4.46 -22.86
C ARG A 155 -3.85 -4.29 -22.83
N THR A 156 -4.46 -4.35 -24.00
CA THR A 156 -5.91 -4.33 -24.15
C THR A 156 -6.41 -5.75 -24.37
N ASP A 157 -7.36 -6.19 -23.55
CA ASP A 157 -8.04 -7.48 -23.68
C ASP A 157 -9.47 -7.24 -24.21
N SER A 158 -9.97 -8.10 -25.10
CA SER A 158 -11.30 -7.98 -25.72
C SER A 158 -12.27 -9.03 -25.19
N LEU A 159 -13.55 -8.69 -25.03
CA LEU A 159 -14.57 -9.59 -24.46
C LEU A 159 -14.92 -10.72 -25.43
N LYS A 160 -15.05 -11.95 -24.91
CA LYS A 160 -15.50 -13.11 -25.69
C LYS A 160 -17.00 -13.04 -25.99
N PRO A 161 -17.47 -13.53 -27.16
CA PRO A 161 -18.89 -13.54 -27.53
C PRO A 161 -19.83 -14.29 -26.57
N LYS A 162 -19.31 -15.28 -25.82
CA LYS A 162 -20.09 -16.08 -24.84
C LYS A 162 -20.11 -15.49 -23.43
N SER A 163 -19.51 -14.32 -23.23
CA SER A 163 -19.50 -13.63 -21.94
C SER A 163 -20.84 -12.97 -21.65
N ASP A 164 -20.99 -12.44 -20.43
CA ASP A 164 -22.15 -11.64 -20.08
C ASP A 164 -22.14 -10.30 -20.85
N SER A 165 -23.31 -9.82 -21.25
CA SER A 165 -23.47 -8.54 -21.96
C SER A 165 -23.29 -7.32 -21.05
N SER A 166 -23.34 -7.50 -19.73
CA SER A 166 -23.01 -6.46 -18.75
C SER A 166 -21.51 -6.20 -18.62
N CYS A 167 -20.66 -7.08 -19.15
CA CYS A 167 -19.21 -6.93 -19.08
C CYS A 167 -18.72 -5.82 -20.01
N GLU A 168 -17.64 -5.12 -19.61
CA GLU A 168 -16.98 -4.15 -20.49
C GLU A 168 -16.48 -4.85 -21.77
N PRO A 169 -16.74 -4.29 -22.96
CA PRO A 169 -16.32 -4.88 -24.24
C PRO A 169 -14.80 -5.03 -24.38
N THR A 170 -14.05 -4.12 -23.77
CA THR A 170 -12.59 -4.18 -23.70
C THR A 170 -12.15 -3.77 -22.31
N ARG A 171 -10.99 -4.27 -21.87
CA ARG A 171 -10.35 -3.84 -20.62
C ARG A 171 -8.86 -3.59 -20.82
N THR A 172 -8.35 -2.59 -20.14
CA THR A 172 -6.95 -2.19 -20.25
C THR A 172 -6.18 -2.56 -18.99
N LEU A 173 -5.10 -3.31 -19.13
CA LEU A 173 -4.21 -3.67 -18.03
C LEU A 173 -2.87 -2.97 -18.18
N SER A 174 -2.40 -2.34 -17.10
CA SER A 174 -1.06 -1.76 -17.03
C SER A 174 -0.14 -2.60 -16.14
N LYS A 175 1.11 -2.79 -16.58
CA LYS A 175 2.17 -3.42 -15.77
C LYS A 175 3.45 -2.61 -15.88
N LYS A 176 4.21 -2.59 -14.78
CA LYS A 176 5.58 -2.04 -14.78
C LYS A 176 6.48 -2.85 -15.70
N CYS A 177 7.36 -2.17 -16.41
CA CYS A 177 8.35 -2.80 -17.25
C CYS A 177 9.37 -3.57 -16.43
N LYS A 178 10.01 -4.54 -17.07
CA LYS A 178 11.20 -5.17 -16.48
C LYS A 178 12.31 -4.14 -16.44
N LYS A 179 13.06 -4.10 -15.33
CA LYS A 179 14.25 -3.25 -15.24
C LYS A 179 15.24 -3.69 -16.31
N VAL A 180 15.56 -2.79 -17.23
CA VAL A 180 16.50 -3.03 -18.33
C VAL A 180 17.90 -3.30 -17.77
N CYS A 181 18.31 -2.55 -16.74
CA CYS A 181 19.62 -2.68 -16.12
C CYS A 181 19.54 -3.52 -14.83
N LYS A 182 20.24 -4.66 -14.82
CA LYS A 182 20.42 -5.51 -13.64
C LYS A 182 21.89 -5.53 -13.26
N TYR A 183 22.19 -5.12 -12.03
CA TYR A 183 23.55 -5.10 -11.50
C TYR A 183 23.80 -6.28 -10.54
N ASN A 184 25.03 -6.77 -10.52
CA ASN A 184 25.51 -7.77 -9.58
C ASN A 184 25.56 -7.16 -8.16
N LYS A 185 24.80 -7.74 -7.22
CA LYS A 185 24.68 -7.22 -5.86
C LYS A 185 25.79 -7.72 -4.92
N GLN A 186 26.66 -8.61 -5.38
CA GLN A 186 27.64 -9.32 -4.56
C GLN A 186 28.95 -8.55 -4.35
N GLY A 187 29.12 -7.33 -4.88
CA GLY A 187 30.36 -6.55 -4.71
C GLY A 187 30.75 -6.28 -3.23
N ALA A 188 32.03 -6.13 -2.94
CA ALA A 188 32.49 -5.74 -1.61
C ALA A 188 32.10 -4.28 -1.30
N TRP A 189 31.87 -3.97 -0.02
CA TRP A 189 31.82 -2.59 0.45
C TRP A 189 33.24 -2.09 0.65
N SER A 190 33.50 -0.83 0.31
CA SER A 190 34.72 -0.14 0.71
C SER A 190 34.77 0.02 2.23
N ASP A 191 35.97 0.31 2.74
CA ASP A 191 36.14 0.78 4.11
C ASP A 191 35.37 2.08 4.35
N CYS A 192 35.12 2.36 5.64
CA CYS A 192 34.47 3.59 6.04
C CYS A 192 35.45 4.75 5.89
N ASP A 193 35.10 5.74 5.07
CA ASP A 193 35.86 6.98 4.99
C ASP A 193 35.61 7.83 6.26
N PRO A 194 36.64 8.14 7.07
CA PRO A 194 36.49 8.87 8.32
C PRO A 194 36.08 10.33 8.11
N ALA A 195 36.37 10.93 6.95
CA ALA A 195 36.01 12.31 6.66
C ALA A 195 34.52 12.45 6.29
N THR A 196 33.98 11.49 5.53
CA THR A 196 32.59 11.55 5.05
C THR A 196 31.61 10.68 5.85
N GLY A 197 32.11 9.77 6.69
CA GLY A 197 31.31 8.82 7.45
C GLY A 197 30.49 7.89 6.56
N ARG A 198 30.95 7.63 5.34
CA ARG A 198 30.25 6.87 4.30
C ARG A 198 31.13 5.75 3.77
N LYS A 199 30.47 4.67 3.34
CA LYS A 199 31.09 3.59 2.59
C LYS A 199 30.41 3.42 1.25
N THR A 200 31.16 3.01 0.25
CA THR A 200 30.70 2.87 -1.13
C THR A 200 30.79 1.43 -1.58
N LYS A 201 29.92 1.04 -2.50
CA LYS A 201 29.93 -0.29 -3.13
C LYS A 201 29.68 -0.13 -4.60
N VAL A 202 30.59 -0.65 -5.41
CA VAL A 202 30.47 -0.65 -6.87
C VAL A 202 29.77 -1.94 -7.29
N LEU A 203 28.65 -1.80 -8.01
CA LEU A 203 27.94 -2.92 -8.60
C LEU A 203 28.22 -2.99 -10.09
N VAL A 204 28.73 -4.12 -10.56
CA VAL A 204 28.99 -4.36 -11.99
C VAL A 204 27.70 -4.76 -12.70
N LEU A 205 27.48 -4.26 -13.92
CA LEU A 205 26.33 -4.62 -14.74
C LEU A 205 26.33 -6.12 -15.06
N LYS A 206 25.22 -6.80 -14.80
CA LYS A 206 25.00 -8.23 -15.10
C LYS A 206 24.13 -8.43 -16.35
N ASN A 207 23.17 -7.54 -16.59
CA ASN A 207 22.28 -7.60 -17.75
C ASN A 207 21.83 -6.18 -18.15
N GLY A 208 21.82 -5.90 -19.44
CA GLY A 208 21.52 -4.58 -20.02
C GLY A 208 22.53 -4.20 -21.10
N SER A 209 22.15 -3.32 -22.04
CA SER A 209 23.06 -2.79 -23.05
C SER A 209 23.85 -1.60 -22.50
N ALA A 210 25.11 -1.44 -22.90
CA ALA A 210 25.96 -0.32 -22.49
C ALA A 210 25.41 1.06 -22.94
N GLN A 211 24.55 1.09 -23.96
CA GLN A 211 23.87 2.30 -24.41
C GLN A 211 22.79 2.80 -23.43
N ASN A 212 22.13 1.90 -22.70
CA ASN A 212 21.01 2.23 -21.81
C ASN A 212 21.36 2.08 -20.33
N CYS A 213 22.51 1.48 -20.02
CA CYS A 213 22.93 1.15 -18.67
C CYS A 213 24.40 1.50 -18.48
N GLU A 214 24.71 2.17 -17.37
CA GLU A 214 26.09 2.34 -16.93
C GLU A 214 26.73 0.98 -16.63
N ALA A 215 28.01 0.81 -16.99
CA ALA A 215 28.74 -0.43 -16.72
C ALA A 215 28.87 -0.71 -15.21
N ASN A 216 29.03 0.34 -14.41
CA ASN A 216 29.25 0.25 -12.97
C ASN A 216 28.35 1.24 -12.23
N LYS A 217 27.51 0.74 -11.33
CA LYS A 217 26.66 1.56 -10.47
C LYS A 217 27.26 1.68 -9.08
N LYS A 218 27.58 2.90 -8.65
CA LYS A 218 28.05 3.18 -7.27
C LYS A 218 26.86 3.36 -6.33
N ILE A 219 26.88 2.66 -5.20
CA ILE A 219 25.92 2.84 -4.11
C ILE A 219 26.67 3.31 -2.88
N THR A 220 26.23 4.42 -2.30
CA THR A 220 26.80 4.97 -1.07
C THR A 220 25.83 4.78 0.09
N LYS A 221 26.32 4.31 1.23
CA LYS A 221 25.55 4.20 2.47
C LYS A 221 26.33 4.82 3.63
N PRO A 222 25.66 5.36 4.65
CA PRO A 222 26.33 5.78 5.87
C PRO A 222 27.01 4.57 6.54
N CYS A 223 28.12 4.82 7.22
CA CYS A 223 28.73 3.81 8.07
C CYS A 223 27.78 3.48 9.22
N HIS A 224 27.70 2.20 9.58
CA HIS A 224 26.89 1.79 10.72
C HIS A 224 27.59 2.29 11.99
N LYS A 225 26.99 3.26 12.69
CA LYS A 225 27.35 3.54 14.08
C LYS A 225 26.94 2.29 14.86
N GLY A 226 27.87 1.72 15.62
CA GLY A 226 27.82 0.33 16.08
C GLY A 226 26.51 -0.07 16.76
N SER A 227 25.94 -1.21 16.35
CA SER A 227 25.52 -2.17 17.35
C SER A 227 26.80 -2.67 18.00
N GLY A 228 26.95 -2.52 19.31
CA GLY A 228 28.16 -2.90 20.04
C GLY A 228 28.53 -4.36 19.77
N HIS A 229 29.51 -4.58 18.91
CA HIS A 229 30.19 -5.85 18.80
C HIS A 229 31.13 -5.91 20.02
N LYS A 230 30.70 -6.62 21.06
CA LYS A 230 31.60 -7.02 22.16
C LYS A 230 32.80 -7.73 21.52
N PRO A 231 34.04 -7.30 21.73
CA PRO A 231 35.18 -8.08 21.30
C PRO A 231 35.17 -9.37 22.12
N SER A 232 34.94 -10.51 21.46
CA SER A 232 35.19 -11.81 22.07
C SER A 232 36.70 -11.96 22.19
N GLY A 233 37.26 -11.43 23.27
CA GLY A 233 38.58 -11.83 23.73
C GLY A 233 38.51 -13.30 24.13
N LYS A 234 39.12 -14.17 23.33
CA LYS A 234 39.77 -15.38 23.82
C LYS A 234 41.04 -15.58 23.01
N GLY A 235 42.15 -15.18 23.61
CA GLY A 235 43.45 -15.68 23.22
C GLY A 235 43.45 -17.20 23.31
N LYS A 236 44.04 -17.83 22.30
CA LYS A 236 44.81 -19.05 22.49
C LYS A 236 46.18 -18.77 21.90
N GLN A 237 47.16 -18.72 22.79
CA GLN A 237 48.57 -18.78 22.46
C GLN A 237 48.79 -19.98 21.52
N GLY A 238 49.42 -19.72 20.39
CA GLY A 238 50.01 -20.77 19.58
C GLY A 238 51.12 -21.42 20.40
N VAL A 239 50.94 -22.71 20.67
CA VAL A 239 52.05 -23.59 21.06
C VAL A 239 52.77 -23.95 19.75
N PRO A 240 54.09 -23.75 19.63
CA PRO A 240 54.85 -24.22 18.48
C PRO A 240 54.85 -25.75 18.45
N ASP A 241 54.43 -26.30 17.31
CA ASP A 241 54.53 -27.71 16.95
C ASP A 241 56.01 -28.00 16.64
N TYR A 242 56.65 -28.86 17.43
CA TYR A 242 57.99 -29.34 17.15
C TYR A 242 57.88 -30.35 16.00
N GLY A 243 58.56 -30.05 14.89
CA GLY A 243 58.72 -31.00 13.79
C GLY A 243 59.63 -32.15 14.23
N ASP A 244 59.12 -33.36 14.12
CA ASP A 244 59.94 -34.58 14.08
C ASP A 244 60.58 -34.66 12.68
N GLU A 245 61.91 -34.58 12.64
CA GLU A 245 62.74 -34.96 11.49
C GLU A 245 62.91 -36.48 11.50
N ASP A 246 62.39 -37.15 10.47
CA ASP A 246 62.83 -38.48 10.06
C ASP A 246 63.96 -38.30 9.02
N ASP A 247 65.21 -38.56 9.42
CA ASP A 247 66.29 -39.20 8.64
C ASP A 247 67.57 -39.40 9.49
#